data_AF-A4ZHY7-F1
#
_entry.id   AF-A4ZHY7-F1
#
_cell.length_a   1.000
_cell.length_b   1.000
_cell.length_c   1.000
_cell.angle_alpha   90.00
_cell.angle_beta   90.00
_cell.angle_gamma   90.00
#
_symmetry.space_group_name_H-M   'P 1'
#
loop_
_entity.id
_entity.type
_entity.pdbx_description
1 polymer ?
#
loop_
_entity_poly.entity_id
_entity_poly.type
_entity_poly.pdbx_seq_one_letter_code
_entity_poly.pdbx_strand_id
1 'polypeptide(L)'
;MKEFRHNGQDYEYCPELENPESLPMTVRRKKKKFPVECVFCKNNGEESTYYKCHVLRDADGIVRCPVLHRAYTCPICGVKGDHAHTIKYCPGNKNDEVVSFNSVKSLRNSTGKRRSK
;
A
#
# COMPACT_ATOMS: atom_id res chain seq x y z
N MET A 1 35.24 -16.36 26.64
CA MET A 1 35.19 -16.33 25.17
C MET A 1 34.02 -15.47 24.75
N LYS A 2 34.30 -14.40 24.00
CA LYS A 2 33.31 -13.49 23.43
C LYS A 2 32.74 -14.11 22.15
N GLU A 3 31.50 -13.72 21.85
CA GLU A 3 30.82 -13.78 20.54
C GLU A 3 30.29 -15.14 20.06
N PHE A 4 29.39 -15.04 19.06
CA PHE A 4 28.59 -16.08 18.37
C PHE A 4 27.24 -16.39 19.03
N ARG A 5 26.07 -15.91 18.59
CA ARG A 5 25.64 -15.37 17.31
C ARG A 5 24.40 -14.48 17.50
N HIS A 6 24.38 -13.40 16.75
CA HIS A 6 23.24 -12.55 16.46
C HIS A 6 22.11 -13.37 15.82
N ASN A 7 20.93 -13.34 16.43
CA ASN A 7 19.59 -13.33 15.83
C ASN A 7 18.60 -13.61 16.97
N GLY A 8 18.08 -12.55 17.58
CA GLY A 8 17.19 -12.63 18.75
C GLY A 8 15.92 -13.44 18.47
N GLN A 9 15.97 -14.72 18.78
CA GLN A 9 14.81 -15.59 18.98
C GLN A 9 15.10 -16.42 20.23
N ASP A 10 14.77 -15.86 21.39
CA ASP A 10 14.54 -16.67 22.59
C ASP A 10 13.22 -17.42 22.35
N TYR A 11 13.37 -18.61 21.76
CA TYR A 11 12.33 -19.62 21.66
C TYR A 11 12.59 -20.61 22.80
N GLU A 12 11.51 -21.03 23.47
CA GLU A 12 11.44 -21.97 24.61
C GLU A 12 11.57 -21.31 25.99
N TYR A 13 10.67 -21.55 26.95
CA TYR A 13 10.04 -22.83 27.26
C TYR A 13 8.67 -22.59 27.91
N CYS A 14 7.59 -23.09 27.29
CA CYS A 14 6.30 -23.22 27.95
C CYS A 14 6.04 -24.72 28.12
N PRO A 15 6.02 -25.24 29.36
CA PRO A 15 5.90 -26.67 29.61
C PRO A 15 4.53 -27.18 29.16
N GLU A 16 4.57 -28.22 28.33
CA GLU A 16 3.41 -29.06 27.98
C GLU A 16 2.80 -29.63 29.25
N LEU A 17 1.57 -29.22 29.55
CA LEU A 17 0.65 -29.98 30.38
C LEU A 17 -0.57 -30.30 29.50
N GLU A 18 -0.84 -31.60 29.41
CA GLU A 18 -1.76 -32.23 28.46
C GLU A 18 -3.18 -31.67 28.52
N ASN A 19 -3.68 -31.11 27.39
CA ASN A 19 -5.07 -31.28 26.96
C ASN A 19 -5.31 -30.81 25.50
N PRO A 20 -5.66 -31.68 24.54
CA PRO A 20 -5.86 -31.30 23.15
C PRO A 20 -7.35 -31.11 22.85
N GLU A 21 -7.90 -29.89 22.94
CA GLU A 21 -9.08 -29.49 22.13
C GLU A 21 -9.46 -28.00 22.30
N SER A 22 -9.32 -27.26 21.19
CA SER A 22 -10.00 -25.99 20.86
C SER A 22 -9.64 -24.70 21.65
N LEU A 23 -8.50 -24.09 21.33
CA LEU A 23 -8.35 -22.63 21.44
C LEU A 23 -8.48 -22.00 20.05
N PRO A 24 -9.51 -21.16 19.78
CA PRO A 24 -9.57 -20.44 18.54
C PRO A 24 -8.43 -19.43 18.52
N MET A 25 -7.52 -19.56 17.54
CA MET A 25 -6.56 -18.52 17.19
C MET A 25 -7.33 -17.23 16.89
N THR A 26 -7.53 -16.38 17.90
CA THR A 26 -8.02 -15.02 17.67
C THR A 26 -6.87 -14.24 17.06
N VAL A 27 -6.73 -14.32 15.74
CA VAL A 27 -5.94 -13.37 14.97
C VAL A 27 -6.59 -12.02 15.25
N ARG A 28 -6.04 -11.25 16.19
CA ARG A 28 -6.52 -9.91 16.53
C ARG A 28 -6.35 -9.04 15.29
N ARG A 29 -7.37 -9.02 14.41
CA ARG A 29 -7.46 -8.08 13.30
C ARG A 29 -7.45 -6.68 13.92
N LYS A 30 -6.31 -5.99 13.84
CA LYS A 30 -6.20 -4.57 14.20
C LYS A 30 -7.29 -3.83 13.42
N LYS A 31 -8.33 -3.34 14.10
CA LYS A 31 -9.35 -2.46 13.48
C LYS A 31 -8.59 -1.29 12.85
N LYS A 32 -8.61 -1.20 11.51
CA LYS A 32 -7.97 -0.10 10.78
C LYS A 32 -8.66 1.19 11.23
N LYS A 33 -7.94 2.07 11.94
CA LYS A 33 -8.45 3.41 12.25
C LYS A 33 -8.66 4.11 10.91
N PHE A 34 -9.88 4.54 10.63
CA PHE A 34 -10.15 5.33 9.42
C PHE A 34 -9.38 6.66 9.53
N PRO A 35 -8.71 7.11 8.44
CA PRO A 35 -8.02 8.39 8.45
C PRO A 35 -9.02 9.51 8.71
N VAL A 36 -8.70 10.38 9.67
CA VAL A 36 -9.50 11.57 9.98
C VAL A 36 -9.22 12.71 9.00
N GLU A 37 -8.13 12.60 8.24
CA GLU A 37 -7.67 13.60 7.27
C GLU A 37 -7.51 13.00 5.87
N CYS A 38 -7.57 13.86 4.85
CA CYS A 38 -7.43 13.48 3.45
C CYS A 38 -5.96 13.25 3.08
N VAL A 39 -5.58 11.98 3.04
CA VAL A 39 -4.24 11.54 2.63
C VAL A 39 -3.88 11.99 1.21
N PHE A 40 -4.86 12.10 0.30
CA PHE A 40 -4.62 12.52 -1.07
C PHE A 40 -4.19 14.00 -1.15
N CYS A 41 -4.97 14.90 -0.55
CA CYS A 41 -4.64 16.32 -0.48
C CYS A 41 -3.36 16.57 0.31
N LYS A 42 -3.14 15.84 1.42
CA LYS A 42 -1.90 15.90 2.18
C LYS A 42 -0.68 15.55 1.33
N ASN A 43 -0.75 14.48 0.53
CA ASN A 43 0.35 14.07 -0.35
C ASN A 43 0.58 15.06 -1.50
N ASN A 44 -0.45 15.78 -1.93
CA ASN A 44 -0.33 16.84 -2.94
C ASN A 44 0.20 18.17 -2.37
N GLY A 45 0.47 18.25 -1.06
CA GLY A 45 1.00 19.45 -0.42
C GLY A 45 -0.05 20.53 -0.17
N GLU A 46 -1.33 20.18 -0.11
CA GLU A 46 -2.40 21.12 0.24
C GLU A 46 -2.24 21.66 1.67
N GLU A 47 -2.89 22.78 1.97
CA GLU A 47 -2.84 23.41 3.28
C GLU A 47 -3.35 22.47 4.39
N SER A 48 -2.75 22.55 5.57
CA SER A 48 -3.12 21.70 6.71
C SER A 48 -4.55 21.88 7.20
N THR A 49 -5.10 23.08 7.08
CA THR A 49 -6.52 23.33 7.38
C THR A 49 -7.40 22.60 6.35
N TYR A 50 -7.04 22.68 5.08
CA TYR A 50 -7.80 22.10 3.98
C TYR A 50 -7.86 20.58 4.00
N TYR A 51 -6.72 19.89 4.08
CA TYR A 51 -6.72 18.41 4.07
C TYR A 51 -7.27 17.79 5.35
N LYS A 52 -7.37 18.54 6.46
CA LYS A 52 -8.00 18.08 7.71
C LYS A 52 -9.52 18.26 7.72
N CYS A 53 -10.07 19.10 6.87
CA CYS A 53 -11.53 19.33 6.79
C CYS A 53 -12.31 18.18 6.13
N HIS A 54 -11.64 17.19 5.53
CA HIS A 54 -12.30 16.11 4.83
C HIS A 54 -11.47 14.82 4.83
N VAL A 55 -12.11 13.70 4.49
CA VAL A 55 -11.47 12.40 4.34
C VAL A 55 -11.38 12.01 2.86
N LEU A 56 -10.44 11.13 2.51
CA LEU A 56 -10.31 10.65 1.13
C LEU A 56 -11.52 9.79 0.72
N ARG A 57 -11.85 8.79 1.55
CA ARG A 57 -12.97 7.87 1.38
C ARG A 57 -13.69 7.70 2.71
N ASP A 58 -15.02 7.62 2.63
CA ASP A 58 -15.90 7.39 3.78
C ASP A 58 -15.90 5.91 4.22
N ALA A 59 -16.62 5.59 5.30
CA ALA A 59 -16.81 4.22 5.77
C ALA A 59 -17.46 3.32 4.71
N ASP A 60 -18.33 3.88 3.87
CA ASP A 60 -18.99 3.20 2.75
C ASP A 60 -18.08 3.02 1.52
N GLY A 61 -16.83 3.50 1.58
CA GLY A 61 -15.86 3.41 0.48
C GLY A 61 -16.02 4.47 -0.62
N ILE A 62 -16.98 5.38 -0.45
CA ILE A 62 -17.28 6.50 -1.34
C ILE A 62 -16.22 7.60 -1.20
N VAL A 63 -15.73 8.14 -2.32
CA VAL A 63 -14.76 9.24 -2.32
C VAL A 63 -15.42 10.53 -1.84
N ARG A 64 -14.85 11.15 -0.80
CA ARG A 64 -15.32 12.44 -0.25
C ARG A 64 -14.39 13.60 -0.58
N CYS A 65 -13.16 13.32 -0.98
CA CYS A 65 -12.20 14.36 -1.35
C CYS A 65 -12.72 15.17 -2.56
N PRO A 66 -12.96 16.49 -2.43
CA PRO A 66 -13.53 17.30 -3.50
C PRO A 66 -12.61 17.40 -4.72
N VAL A 67 -11.28 17.38 -4.51
CA VAL A 67 -10.30 17.39 -5.60
C VAL A 67 -10.44 16.11 -6.44
N LEU A 68 -10.39 14.94 -5.79
CA LEU A 68 -10.47 13.67 -6.50
C LEU A 68 -11.88 13.40 -7.05
N HIS A 69 -12.92 13.75 -6.30
CA HIS A 69 -14.32 13.50 -6.66
C HIS A 69 -14.79 14.40 -7.82
N ARG A 70 -14.45 15.70 -7.79
CA ARG A 70 -14.99 16.70 -8.74
C ARG A 70 -14.03 17.07 -9.85
N ALA A 71 -12.75 17.29 -9.52
CA ALA A 71 -11.78 17.85 -10.47
C ALA A 71 -11.07 16.78 -11.30
N TYR A 72 -11.13 15.51 -10.89
CA TYR A 72 -10.41 14.43 -11.56
C TYR A 72 -11.36 13.42 -12.22
N THR A 73 -11.15 13.20 -13.51
CA THR A 73 -11.79 12.12 -14.27
C THR A 73 -10.71 11.16 -14.70
N CYS A 74 -10.86 9.86 -14.39
CA CYS A 74 -9.87 8.88 -14.78
C CYS A 74 -9.76 8.83 -16.32
N PRO A 75 -8.57 9.06 -16.92
CA PRO A 75 -8.43 9.08 -18.38
C PRO A 75 -8.47 7.68 -19.02
N ILE A 76 -8.39 6.60 -18.21
CA ILE A 76 -8.43 5.22 -18.70
C ILE A 76 -9.88 4.73 -18.81
N CYS A 77 -10.68 4.94 -17.76
CA CYS A 77 -12.05 4.40 -17.70
C CYS A 77 -13.16 5.47 -17.67
N GLY A 78 -12.81 6.76 -17.58
CA GLY A 78 -13.77 7.86 -17.57
C GLY A 78 -14.55 8.06 -16.27
N VAL A 79 -14.32 7.23 -15.24
CA VAL A 79 -15.03 7.34 -13.96
C VAL A 79 -14.61 8.59 -13.20
N LYS A 80 -15.59 9.28 -12.61
CA LYS A 80 -15.47 10.45 -11.73
C LYS A 80 -16.47 10.36 -10.58
N GLY A 81 -16.43 11.29 -9.63
CA GLY A 81 -17.37 11.33 -8.51
C GLY A 81 -17.09 10.25 -7.45
N ASP A 82 -18.14 9.56 -7.01
CA ASP A 82 -18.13 8.68 -5.83
C ASP A 82 -17.13 7.52 -5.93
N HIS A 83 -16.89 7.07 -7.16
CA HIS A 83 -15.95 5.98 -7.49
C HIS A 83 -14.67 6.49 -8.17
N ALA A 84 -14.38 7.79 -8.05
CA ALA A 84 -13.16 8.37 -8.59
C ALA A 84 -11.91 7.68 -8.04
N HIS A 85 -10.90 7.58 -8.89
CA HIS A 85 -9.62 6.96 -8.58
C HIS A 85 -8.56 7.55 -9.50
N THR A 86 -7.30 7.51 -9.10
CA THR A 86 -6.19 7.93 -9.96
C THR A 86 -5.85 6.83 -10.96
N ILE A 87 -5.13 7.17 -12.04
CA ILE A 87 -4.64 6.23 -13.06
C ILE A 87 -4.07 4.94 -12.45
N LYS A 88 -3.20 5.06 -11.43
CA LYS A 88 -2.53 3.93 -10.77
C LYS A 88 -3.50 2.93 -10.14
N TYR A 89 -4.65 3.39 -9.67
CA TYR A 89 -5.65 2.55 -9.02
C TYR A 89 -6.86 2.31 -9.93
N CYS A 90 -6.72 2.54 -11.23
CA CYS A 90 -7.77 2.27 -12.19
C CYS A 90 -7.89 0.75 -12.41
N PRO A 91 -9.08 0.15 -12.24
CA PRO A 91 -9.27 -1.28 -12.47
C PRO A 91 -9.05 -1.68 -13.94
N GLY A 92 -9.15 -0.72 -14.87
CA GLY A 92 -8.81 -0.91 -16.28
C GLY A 92 -7.35 -0.60 -16.63
N ASN A 93 -6.49 -0.30 -15.66
CA ASN A 93 -5.08 0.01 -15.91
C ASN A 93 -4.32 -1.28 -16.26
N LYS A 94 -4.06 -1.49 -17.55
CA LYS A 94 -3.28 -2.64 -18.04
C LYS A 94 -1.77 -2.52 -17.76
N ASN A 95 -1.30 -1.38 -17.24
CA ASN A 95 0.12 -1.17 -16.92
C ASN A 95 0.55 -1.82 -15.59
N ASP A 96 -0.38 -2.35 -14.79
CA ASP A 96 -0.05 -3.17 -13.62
C ASP A 96 0.39 -4.60 -14.02
N GLU A 97 0.29 -4.95 -15.31
CA GLU A 97 1.09 -6.03 -15.92
C GLU A 97 2.56 -5.63 -15.78
N VAL A 98 3.14 -6.01 -14.63
CA VAL A 98 4.55 -5.90 -14.27
C VAL A 98 5.43 -5.78 -15.51
N VAL A 99 5.80 -4.55 -15.88
CA VAL A 99 6.85 -4.37 -16.88
C VAL A 99 8.06 -5.03 -16.25
N SER A 100 8.38 -6.23 -16.74
CA SER A 100 9.42 -7.06 -16.15
C SER A 100 10.65 -6.18 -16.00
N PHE A 101 11.16 -6.03 -14.78
CA PHE A 101 12.34 -5.19 -14.52
C PHE A 101 13.56 -5.66 -15.33
N ASN A 102 13.46 -6.84 -15.93
CA ASN A 102 14.39 -7.38 -16.92
C ASN A 102 14.47 -6.56 -18.23
N SER A 103 13.42 -5.82 -18.61
CA SER A 103 13.43 -4.94 -19.79
C SER A 103 14.09 -3.58 -19.51
N VAL A 104 14.20 -3.17 -18.24
CA VAL A 104 14.92 -1.95 -17.82
C VAL A 104 16.34 -2.23 -17.33
N LYS A 105 16.79 -3.48 -17.33
CA LYS A 105 18.22 -3.78 -17.23
C LYS A 105 18.88 -3.15 -18.45
N SER A 106 19.47 -1.98 -18.24
CA SER A 106 20.34 -1.32 -19.21
C SER A 106 21.20 -2.39 -19.89
N LEU A 107 21.07 -2.52 -21.21
CA LEU A 107 21.95 -3.40 -22.00
C LEU A 107 23.44 -3.01 -21.81
N ARG A 108 23.70 -1.86 -21.20
CA ARG A 108 25.02 -1.31 -20.88
C ARG A 108 25.30 -1.44 -19.39
N ASN A 109 26.47 -1.97 -19.04
CA ASN A 109 27.01 -1.88 -17.69
C ASN A 109 27.46 -0.44 -17.37
N SER A 110 27.89 -0.18 -16.13
CA SER A 110 28.42 1.12 -15.67
C SER A 110 29.63 1.63 -16.46
N THR A 111 30.24 0.80 -17.31
CA THR A 111 31.32 1.17 -18.24
C THR A 111 30.83 1.37 -19.68
N GLY A 112 29.51 1.42 -19.92
CA GLY A 112 28.90 1.72 -21.20
C GLY A 112 28.92 0.58 -22.23
N LYS A 113 29.49 -0.58 -21.89
CA LYS A 113 29.63 -1.71 -22.81
C LYS A 113 28.33 -2.50 -22.91
N ARG A 114 27.87 -2.71 -24.15
CA ARG A 114 26.70 -3.55 -24.44
C ARG A 114 27.05 -5.02 -24.22
N ARG A 115 26.21 -5.76 -23.48
CA ARG A 115 26.31 -7.23 -23.45
C ARG A 115 25.94 -7.78 -24.82
N SER A 116 26.86 -8.47 -25.51
CA SER A 116 26.53 -9.22 -26.72
C SER A 116 25.78 -10.50 -26.33
N LYS A 117 24.88 -10.93 -27.21
CA LYS A 117 24.13 -12.17 -27.09
C LYS A 117 25.01 -13.36 -27.43
#